data_AF-A0A800AGJ3-F1
#
_entry.id   AF-A0A800AGJ3-F1
#
_cell.length_a   1.000
_cell.length_b   1.000
_cell.length_c   1.000
_cell.angle_alpha   90.00
_cell.angle_beta   90.00
_cell.angle_gamma   90.00
#
_symmetry.space_group_name_H-M   'P 1'
#
loop_
_entity.id
_entity.type
_entity.pdbx_description
1 polymer ?
#
loop_
_entity_poly.entity_id
_entity_poly.type
_entity_poly.pdbx_seq_one_letter_code
_entity_poly.pdbx_strand_id
1 'polypeptide(L)'
;MNDRELINLITRKVLEQVQSLPCEGCAMQTCDGERACHITAQQNQIPVGVSARHAHLTKEHLEQLYGPGRELTVRADLYQPGNFAAEEVVTVVGPRMRAIEGVRILGPLRNYSQVEIARTDAITLGLDPPIRDSGDLKGAAPILLVGPAGSVFLEEGAICAARHVHLTPEDAECLGVKAGDELKVRIPGIRALTFENVRPKIGEGVLPQLHLDTDDANAAGIRGGEAIEIIKE
;
A
#
# COMPACT_ATOMS: atom_id res chain seq x y z
N MET A 1 -13.38 19.10 -41.69
CA MET A 1 -13.27 18.81 -40.25
C MET A 1 -12.10 19.60 -39.73
N ASN A 2 -12.33 20.53 -38.80
CA ASN A 2 -11.24 21.30 -38.18
C ASN A 2 -10.59 20.50 -37.04
N ASP A 3 -9.43 20.96 -36.56
CA ASP A 3 -8.66 20.27 -35.53
C ASP A 3 -9.47 20.03 -34.24
N ARG A 4 -10.36 20.97 -33.88
CA ARG A 4 -11.22 20.85 -32.69
C ARG A 4 -12.28 19.77 -32.85
N GLU A 5 -12.87 19.65 -34.05
CA GLU A 5 -13.81 18.58 -34.38
C GLU A 5 -13.13 17.21 -34.40
N LEU A 6 -11.89 17.13 -34.90
CA LEU A 6 -11.11 15.90 -34.91
C LEU A 6 -10.72 15.46 -33.50
N ILE A 7 -10.27 16.39 -32.64
CA ILE A 7 -9.98 16.12 -31.22
C ILE A 7 -11.22 15.59 -30.52
N ASN A 8 -12.37 16.26 -30.66
CA ASN A 8 -13.62 15.81 -30.02
C ASN A 8 -14.04 14.41 -30.50
N LEU A 9 -13.90 14.13 -31.80
CA LEU A 9 -14.22 12.83 -32.36
C LEU A 9 -13.31 11.73 -31.81
N ILE A 10 -11.99 11.98 -31.75
CA ILE A 10 -11.01 11.04 -31.21
C ILE A 10 -11.29 10.82 -29.72
N THR A 11 -11.44 11.88 -28.93
CA THR A 11 -11.74 11.79 -27.50
C THR A 11 -13.00 10.97 -27.27
N ARG A 12 -14.08 11.22 -28.01
CA ARG A 12 -15.32 10.44 -27.89
C ARG A 12 -15.08 8.96 -28.20
N LYS A 13 -14.41 8.63 -29.31
CA LYS A 13 -14.13 7.24 -29.69
C LYS A 13 -13.26 6.52 -28.66
N VAL A 14 -12.24 7.19 -28.13
CA VAL A 14 -11.37 6.65 -27.09
C VAL A 14 -12.17 6.43 -25.81
N LEU A 15 -13.01 7.38 -25.39
CA LEU A 15 -13.85 7.23 -24.21
C LEU A 15 -14.85 6.09 -24.37
N GLU A 16 -15.54 5.99 -25.51
CA GLU A 16 -16.46 4.88 -25.81
C GLU A 16 -15.73 3.53 -25.72
N GLN A 17 -14.54 3.44 -26.31
CA GLN A 17 -13.74 2.22 -26.28
C GLN A 17 -13.26 1.86 -24.87
N VAL A 18 -12.72 2.82 -24.12
CA VAL A 18 -12.22 2.59 -22.75
C VAL A 18 -13.36 2.28 -21.78
N GLN A 19 -14.49 2.99 -21.86
CA GLN A 19 -15.66 2.75 -21.01
C GLN A 19 -16.36 1.43 -21.32
N SER A 20 -16.18 0.88 -22.52
CA SER A 20 -16.69 -0.45 -22.88
C SER A 20 -15.85 -1.60 -22.30
N LEU A 21 -14.64 -1.33 -21.79
CA LEU A 21 -13.82 -2.35 -21.15
C LEU A 21 -14.45 -2.75 -19.79
N PRO A 22 -14.48 -4.04 -19.46
CA PRO A 22 -15.02 -4.48 -18.18
C PRO A 22 -14.17 -3.90 -17.03
N CYS A 23 -14.84 -3.51 -15.95
CA CYS A 23 -14.17 -3.11 -14.72
C CYS A 23 -13.55 -4.36 -14.07
N GLU A 24 -12.27 -4.61 -14.35
CA GLU A 24 -11.53 -5.75 -13.83
C GLU A 24 -10.26 -5.26 -13.11
N GLY A 25 -9.86 -5.93 -12.02
CA GLY A 25 -8.58 -5.65 -11.37
C GLY A 25 -8.58 -4.59 -10.27
N CYS A 26 -9.73 -4.23 -9.70
CA CYS A 26 -9.78 -3.34 -8.54
C CYS A 26 -9.10 -3.98 -7.32
N ALA A 27 -8.00 -3.40 -6.85
CA ALA A 27 -7.26 -3.87 -5.66
C ALA A 27 -8.05 -3.69 -4.35
N MET A 28 -8.96 -2.72 -4.29
CA MET A 28 -9.84 -2.55 -3.12
C MET A 28 -11.03 -3.50 -3.13
N GLN A 29 -11.36 -4.08 -4.30
CA GLN A 29 -12.55 -4.90 -4.54
C GLN A 29 -13.83 -4.36 -3.87
N THR A 30 -13.96 -3.02 -3.78
CA THR A 30 -15.16 -2.37 -3.27
C THR A 30 -16.15 -2.19 -4.41
N CYS A 31 -16.83 -3.27 -4.78
CA CYS A 31 -18.05 -3.17 -5.59
C CYS A 31 -19.22 -3.26 -4.61
N ASP A 32 -20.21 -2.38 -4.76
CA ASP A 32 -21.44 -2.36 -3.95
C ASP A 32 -21.28 -2.04 -2.45
N GLY A 33 -20.17 -1.39 -2.07
CA GLY A 33 -19.99 -0.80 -0.74
C GLY A 33 -19.33 -1.72 0.31
N GLU A 34 -19.09 -2.99 -0.02
CA GLU A 34 -18.37 -3.92 0.86
C GLU A 34 -16.94 -4.18 0.37
N ARG A 35 -15.96 -4.10 1.29
CA ARG A 35 -14.56 -4.47 1.01
C ARG A 35 -14.42 -5.98 1.05
N ALA A 36 -13.70 -6.58 0.10
CA ALA A 36 -13.45 -8.03 0.09
C ALA A 36 -12.81 -8.55 1.39
N CYS A 37 -11.97 -7.74 2.05
CA CYS A 37 -11.43 -8.08 3.37
C CYS A 37 -12.51 -8.26 4.46
N HIS A 38 -13.61 -7.48 4.42
CA HIS A 38 -14.71 -7.66 5.36
C HIS A 38 -15.48 -8.96 5.11
N ILE A 39 -15.69 -9.33 3.84
CA ILE A 39 -16.37 -10.57 3.46
C ILE A 39 -15.60 -11.79 4.00
N THR A 40 -14.27 -11.82 3.81
CA THR A 40 -13.42 -12.88 4.34
C THR A 40 -13.38 -12.89 5.86
N ALA A 41 -13.31 -11.72 6.51
CA ALA A 41 -13.35 -11.62 7.97
C ALA A 41 -14.67 -12.14 8.57
N GLN A 42 -15.81 -11.90 7.93
CA GLN A 42 -17.12 -12.44 8.35
C GLN A 42 -17.18 -13.98 8.30
N GLN A 43 -16.27 -14.62 7.57
CA GLN A 43 -16.11 -16.08 7.51
C GLN A 43 -15.10 -16.61 8.54
N ASN A 44 -14.69 -15.79 9.52
CA ASN A 44 -13.64 -16.07 10.50
C ASN A 44 -12.30 -16.46 9.85
N GLN A 45 -11.99 -15.86 8.71
CA GLN A 45 -10.72 -16.03 8.01
C GLN A 45 -9.92 -14.72 8.04
N ILE A 46 -8.59 -14.83 7.96
CA ILE A 46 -7.72 -13.65 7.91
C ILE A 46 -7.53 -13.24 6.44
N PRO A 47 -7.97 -12.02 6.04
CA PRO A 47 -7.80 -11.54 4.67
C PRO A 47 -6.39 -11.04 4.38
N VAL A 48 -6.02 -11.00 3.10
CA VAL A 48 -4.85 -10.25 2.60
C VAL A 48 -5.22 -8.80 2.30
N GLY A 49 -4.41 -7.86 2.79
CA GLY A 49 -4.34 -6.48 2.31
C GLY A 49 -3.11 -6.30 1.42
N VAL A 50 -3.31 -5.81 0.20
CA VAL A 50 -2.23 -5.50 -0.75
C VAL A 50 -1.91 -4.02 -0.72
N SER A 51 -0.69 -3.69 -0.32
CA SER A 51 -0.20 -2.31 -0.21
C SER A 51 0.50 -1.90 -1.49
N ALA A 52 -0.14 -1.03 -2.26
CA ALA A 52 0.55 -0.28 -3.30
C ALA A 52 1.56 0.70 -2.69
N ARG A 53 2.50 1.18 -3.51
CA ARG A 53 3.44 2.21 -3.10
C ARG A 53 2.72 3.42 -2.50
N HIS A 54 3.22 3.91 -1.37
CA HIS A 54 2.58 5.00 -0.65
C HIS A 54 3.58 5.73 0.26
N ALA A 55 3.18 6.89 0.77
CA ALA A 55 3.97 7.68 1.69
C ALA A 55 3.20 7.97 2.99
N HIS A 56 3.94 7.99 4.09
CA HIS A 56 3.50 8.57 5.37
C HIS A 56 4.28 9.86 5.58
N LEU A 57 3.64 10.92 6.09
CA LEU A 57 4.27 12.23 6.23
C LEU A 57 4.16 12.78 7.65
N THR A 58 5.15 13.60 8.02
CA THR A 58 5.01 14.56 9.12
C THR A 58 4.17 15.76 8.70
N LYS A 59 3.64 16.50 9.68
CA LYS A 59 2.97 17.78 9.42
C LYS A 59 3.88 18.77 8.70
N GLU A 60 5.14 18.85 9.13
CA GLU A 60 6.13 19.73 8.52
C GLU A 60 6.34 19.41 7.03
N HIS A 61 6.55 18.14 6.70
CA HIS A 61 6.75 17.75 5.30
C HIS A 61 5.49 17.88 4.46
N LEU A 62 4.30 17.65 5.04
CA LEU A 62 3.05 17.97 4.34
C LEU A 62 2.98 19.45 3.96
N GLU A 63 3.27 20.34 4.91
CA GLU A 63 3.26 21.79 4.66
C GLU A 63 4.35 22.22 3.67
N GLN A 64 5.53 21.61 3.68
CA GLN A 64 6.56 21.87 2.65
C GLN A 64 6.12 21.43 1.24
N LEU A 65 5.43 20.29 1.14
CA LEU A 65 5.01 19.72 -0.14
C LEU A 65 3.75 20.40 -0.70
N TYR A 66 2.84 20.87 0.15
CA TYR A 66 1.51 21.37 -0.23
C TYR A 66 1.22 22.82 0.15
N GLY A 67 2.08 23.46 0.94
CA GLY A 67 1.89 24.81 1.45
C GLY A 67 1.48 24.85 2.93
N PRO A 68 1.73 25.97 3.61
CA PRO A 68 1.51 26.12 5.04
C PRO A 68 0.04 25.92 5.43
N GLY A 69 -0.19 25.24 6.56
CA GLY A 69 -1.53 24.97 7.08
C GLY A 69 -2.32 23.90 6.30
N ARG A 70 -1.68 23.15 5.39
CA ARG A 70 -2.37 22.04 4.70
C ARG A 70 -2.74 20.94 5.69
N GLU A 71 -3.96 20.42 5.53
CA GLU A 71 -4.42 19.18 6.15
C GLU A 71 -4.68 18.11 5.09
N LEU A 72 -4.57 16.84 5.47
CA LEU A 72 -4.89 15.72 4.59
C LEU A 72 -6.40 15.63 4.40
N THR A 73 -6.83 15.42 3.15
CA THR A 73 -8.24 15.23 2.82
C THR A 73 -8.53 13.75 2.73
N VAL A 74 -9.48 13.22 3.49
CA VAL A 74 -9.82 11.79 3.44
C VAL A 74 -10.44 11.45 2.07
N ARG A 75 -9.83 10.51 1.35
CA ARG A 75 -10.37 9.93 0.13
C ARG A 75 -11.15 8.65 0.41
N ALA A 76 -10.55 7.73 1.16
CA ALA A 76 -11.14 6.46 1.52
C ALA A 76 -10.48 5.89 2.78
N ASP A 77 -11.28 5.34 3.69
CA ASP A 77 -10.76 4.63 4.85
C ASP A 77 -9.99 3.38 4.42
N LEU A 78 -8.98 2.99 5.18
CA LEU A 78 -8.29 1.71 5.03
C LEU A 78 -8.96 0.64 5.91
N TYR A 79 -8.55 -0.62 5.73
CA TYR A 79 -9.14 -1.73 6.49
C TYR A 79 -8.77 -1.60 7.97
N GLN A 80 -7.52 -1.26 8.27
CA GLN A 80 -7.09 -0.97 9.64
C GLN A 80 -7.76 0.30 10.17
N PRO A 81 -8.50 0.22 11.30
CA PRO A 81 -9.25 1.35 11.84
C PRO A 81 -8.41 2.62 12.05
N GLY A 82 -9.00 3.77 11.74
CA GLY A 82 -8.37 5.08 11.92
C GLY A 82 -7.33 5.46 10.86
N ASN A 83 -6.95 4.55 9.96
CA ASN A 83 -6.06 4.86 8.84
C ASN A 83 -6.87 5.12 7.57
N PHE A 84 -6.37 6.01 6.70
CA PHE A 84 -7.05 6.39 5.47
C PHE A 84 -6.08 6.68 4.32
N ALA A 85 -6.52 6.46 3.09
CA ALA A 85 -5.90 7.04 1.91
C ALA A 85 -6.36 8.49 1.77
N ALA A 86 -5.42 9.42 1.61
CA ALA A 86 -5.72 10.83 1.42
C ALA A 86 -5.97 11.17 -0.06
N GLU A 87 -6.59 12.30 -0.40
CA GLU A 87 -6.67 12.76 -1.80
C GLU A 87 -5.30 13.21 -2.34
N GLU A 88 -4.44 13.64 -1.43
CA GLU A 88 -3.07 14.06 -1.70
C GLU A 88 -2.19 12.89 -2.19
N VAL A 89 -1.30 13.22 -3.13
CA VAL A 89 -0.32 12.34 -3.75
C VAL A 89 0.99 13.07 -3.97
N VAL A 90 2.12 12.37 -3.84
CA VAL A 90 3.44 12.90 -4.15
C VAL A 90 4.02 12.23 -5.38
N THR A 91 4.99 12.88 -6.00
CA THR A 91 5.90 12.24 -6.95
C THR A 91 7.15 11.82 -6.21
N VAL A 92 7.56 10.57 -6.36
CA VAL A 92 8.82 10.07 -5.82
C VAL A 92 9.87 10.02 -6.92
N VAL A 93 11.06 10.55 -6.65
CA VAL A 93 12.15 10.63 -7.62
C VAL A 93 13.39 9.94 -7.06
N GLY A 94 13.95 9.03 -7.86
CA GLY A 94 15.16 8.28 -7.53
C GLY A 94 16.39 8.74 -8.32
N PRO A 95 17.58 8.26 -7.95
CA PRO A 95 18.86 8.68 -8.52
C PRO A 95 19.02 8.36 -10.02
N ARG A 96 18.20 7.47 -10.59
CA ARG A 96 18.13 7.25 -12.04
C ARG A 96 17.42 8.36 -12.82
N MET A 97 17.03 9.45 -12.16
CA MET A 97 16.19 10.52 -12.73
C MET A 97 14.88 9.98 -13.31
N ARG A 98 14.40 8.88 -12.72
CA ARG A 98 13.07 8.32 -12.97
C ARG A 98 12.17 8.75 -11.82
N ALA A 99 10.93 9.04 -12.18
CA ALA A 99 9.90 9.45 -11.26
C ALA A 99 8.75 8.45 -11.30
N ILE A 100 8.12 8.23 -10.15
CA ILE A 100 6.81 7.58 -10.07
C ILE A 100 5.84 8.62 -9.50
N GLU A 101 4.88 9.01 -10.33
CA GLU A 101 3.86 10.00 -9.99
C GLU A 101 2.66 9.33 -9.29
N GLY A 102 1.85 10.14 -8.61
CA GLY A 102 0.60 9.66 -8.02
C GLY A 102 0.78 8.72 -6.83
N VAL A 103 1.92 8.78 -6.12
CA VAL A 103 2.16 7.99 -4.91
C VAL A 103 1.27 8.51 -3.79
N ARG A 104 0.34 7.66 -3.34
CA ARG A 104 -0.70 8.01 -2.37
C ARG A 104 -0.11 8.36 -1.01
N ILE A 105 -0.59 9.43 -0.38
CA ILE A 105 -0.29 9.69 1.04
C ILE A 105 -1.32 8.94 1.89
N LEU A 106 -0.86 8.19 2.89
CA LEU A 106 -1.71 7.59 3.90
C LEU A 106 -1.70 8.43 5.18
N GLY A 107 -2.89 8.61 5.74
CA GLY A 107 -3.11 9.26 7.02
C GLY A 107 -3.44 8.25 8.13
N PRO A 108 -3.38 8.68 9.40
CA PRO A 108 -3.07 10.05 9.83
C PRO A 108 -1.59 10.41 9.67
N LEU A 109 -1.28 11.71 9.79
CA LEU A 109 0.11 12.18 9.82
C LEU A 109 0.88 11.52 10.97
N ARG A 110 2.16 11.23 10.72
CA ARG A 110 3.06 10.56 11.66
C ARG A 110 4.11 11.52 12.20
N ASN A 111 4.89 11.05 13.16
CA ASN A 111 6.08 11.74 13.65
C ASN A 111 7.34 11.50 12.79
N TYR A 112 7.24 10.71 11.73
CA TYR A 112 8.28 10.49 10.73
C TYR A 112 7.69 10.46 9.32
N SER A 113 8.52 10.76 8.32
CA SER A 113 8.18 10.58 6.91
C SER A 113 8.81 9.30 6.37
N GLN A 114 8.05 8.55 5.58
CA GLN A 114 8.45 7.26 5.03
C GLN A 114 7.79 7.05 3.68
N VAL A 115 8.48 6.35 2.80
CA VAL A 115 7.94 5.83 1.54
C VAL A 115 8.10 4.32 1.53
N GLU A 116 6.99 3.63 1.33
CA GLU A 116 6.96 2.19 1.13
C GLU A 116 6.84 1.91 -0.37
N ILE A 117 7.80 1.16 -0.92
CA ILE A 117 7.86 0.80 -2.34
C ILE A 117 8.16 -0.68 -2.50
N ALA A 118 7.60 -1.29 -3.54
CA ALA A 118 7.93 -2.66 -3.92
C ALA A 118 9.34 -2.73 -4.55
N ARG A 119 9.92 -3.93 -4.66
CA ARG A 119 11.26 -4.10 -5.24
C ARG A 119 11.31 -3.64 -6.70
N THR A 120 10.25 -3.89 -7.46
CA THR A 120 10.11 -3.43 -8.86
C THR A 120 10.15 -1.91 -8.99
N ASP A 121 9.53 -1.20 -8.04
CA ASP A 121 9.56 0.28 -7.99
C ASP A 121 10.96 0.79 -7.67
N ALA A 122 11.63 0.15 -6.71
CA ALA A 122 12.99 0.49 -6.34
C ALA A 122 13.96 0.35 -7.53
N ILE A 123 13.84 -0.73 -8.31
CA ILE A 123 14.63 -0.92 -9.55
C ILE A 123 14.38 0.23 -10.53
N THR A 124 13.12 0.64 -10.71
CA THR A 124 12.74 1.74 -11.60
C THR A 124 13.41 3.05 -11.17
N LEU A 125 13.36 3.35 -9.87
CA LEU A 125 13.92 4.56 -9.27
C LEU A 125 15.46 4.52 -9.17
N GLY A 126 16.06 3.32 -9.20
CA GLY A 126 17.49 3.12 -8.97
C GLY A 126 17.88 3.09 -7.50
N LEU A 127 16.97 2.63 -6.66
CA LEU A 127 17.15 2.50 -5.21
C LEU A 127 17.41 1.04 -4.84
N ASP A 128 18.05 0.84 -3.68
CA ASP A 128 18.20 -0.46 -3.03
C ASP A 128 17.69 -0.38 -1.58
N PRO A 129 16.38 -0.17 -1.37
CA PRO A 129 15.81 -0.02 -0.04
C PRO A 129 15.87 -1.34 0.75
N PRO A 130 16.15 -1.29 2.06
CA PRO A 130 16.11 -2.48 2.90
C PRO A 130 14.66 -2.94 3.14
N ILE A 131 14.50 -4.24 3.45
CA ILE A 131 13.23 -4.77 3.96
C ILE A 131 13.12 -4.41 5.45
N ARG A 132 12.11 -3.64 5.83
CA ARG A 132 11.94 -3.10 7.20
C ARG A 132 10.50 -3.04 7.65
N ASP A 133 10.31 -2.99 8.95
CA ASP A 133 9.04 -2.57 9.53
C ASP A 133 8.85 -1.07 9.36
N SER A 134 7.60 -0.65 9.18
CA SER A 134 7.25 0.77 9.16
C SER A 134 7.74 1.48 10.43
N GLY A 135 8.46 2.58 10.25
CA GLY A 135 9.09 3.37 11.31
C GLY A 135 10.55 2.98 11.59
N ASP A 136 11.03 1.82 11.14
CA ASP A 136 12.45 1.46 11.22
C ASP A 136 13.21 1.98 10.00
N LEU A 137 13.53 3.28 10.04
CA LEU A 137 14.13 4.00 8.93
C LEU A 137 15.65 3.99 8.90
N LYS A 138 16.33 3.47 9.93
CA LYS A 138 17.80 3.52 9.99
C LYS A 138 18.42 2.74 8.82
N GLY A 139 19.22 3.40 7.99
CA GLY A 139 19.79 2.83 6.77
C GLY A 139 18.78 2.62 5.63
N ALA A 140 17.60 3.23 5.71
CA ALA A 140 16.65 3.28 4.59
C ALA A 140 17.25 4.04 3.41
N ALA A 141 16.79 3.74 2.20
CA ALA A 141 17.33 4.40 1.02
C ALA A 141 16.89 5.89 0.98
N PRO A 142 17.76 6.81 0.51
CA PRO A 142 17.39 8.20 0.33
C PRO A 142 16.36 8.35 -0.80
N ILE A 143 15.44 9.29 -0.65
CA ILE A 143 14.38 9.51 -1.65
C ILE A 143 13.92 10.97 -1.68
N LEU A 144 13.67 11.48 -2.89
CA LEU A 144 13.10 12.82 -3.08
C LEU A 144 11.59 12.73 -3.28
N LEU A 145 10.85 13.50 -2.50
CA LEU A 145 9.42 13.72 -2.63
C LEU A 145 9.17 15.07 -3.28
N VAL A 146 8.27 15.13 -4.26
CA VAL A 146 7.86 16.37 -4.92
C VAL A 146 6.34 16.50 -4.82
N GLY A 147 5.90 17.61 -4.25
CA GLY A 147 4.50 18.03 -4.16
C GLY A 147 4.25 19.30 -4.97
N PRO A 148 3.00 19.81 -4.98
CA PRO A 148 2.64 20.97 -5.79
C PRO A 148 3.29 22.29 -5.33
N ALA A 149 3.70 22.41 -4.07
CA ALA A 149 4.25 23.64 -3.49
C ALA A 149 5.76 23.55 -3.20
N GLY A 150 6.36 22.37 -3.28
CA GLY A 150 7.76 22.18 -2.90
C GLY A 150 8.23 20.73 -2.99
N SER A 151 9.40 20.47 -2.44
CA SER A 151 10.03 19.16 -2.42
C SER A 151 10.71 18.89 -1.10
N VAL A 152 10.76 17.62 -0.70
CA VAL A 152 11.41 17.14 0.53
C VAL A 152 12.39 16.04 0.17
N PHE A 153 13.66 16.21 0.51
CA PHE A 153 14.66 15.14 0.40
C PHE A 153 14.77 14.42 1.74
N LEU A 154 14.47 13.12 1.75
CA LEU A 154 14.67 12.26 2.91
C LEU A 154 16.01 11.55 2.76
N GLU A 155 16.95 11.80 3.67
CA GLU A 155 18.23 11.09 3.71
C GLU A 155 18.03 9.60 3.99
N GLU A 156 17.08 9.27 4.86
CA GLU A 156 16.63 7.91 5.16
C GLU A 156 15.10 7.88 5.14
N GLY A 157 14.49 7.33 4.09
CA GLY A 157 13.04 7.40 3.94
C GLY A 157 12.36 6.30 3.13
N ALA A 158 13.08 5.61 2.24
CA ALA A 158 12.49 4.55 1.40
C ALA A 158 12.82 3.15 1.92
N ILE A 159 11.78 2.35 2.12
CA ILE A 159 11.88 0.94 2.53
C ILE A 159 11.03 0.04 1.62
N CYS A 160 11.39 -1.25 1.55
CA CYS A 160 10.44 -2.30 1.20
C CYS A 160 9.75 -2.77 2.49
N ALA A 161 8.43 -2.79 2.52
CA ALA A 161 7.70 -3.19 3.71
C ALA A 161 7.92 -4.68 4.01
N ALA A 162 8.33 -5.00 5.24
CA ALA A 162 8.38 -6.37 5.71
C ALA A 162 6.97 -6.95 5.76
N ARG A 163 6.80 -8.19 5.30
CA ARG A 163 5.52 -8.91 5.38
C ARG A 163 5.13 -9.08 6.83
N HIS A 164 3.89 -8.75 7.16
CA HIS A 164 3.40 -8.87 8.53
C HIS A 164 1.92 -9.16 8.56
N VAL A 165 1.47 -9.80 9.65
CA VAL A 165 0.06 -10.02 9.94
C VAL A 165 -0.32 -9.23 11.18
N HIS A 166 -1.31 -8.36 11.07
CA HIS A 166 -1.95 -7.78 12.24
C HIS A 166 -2.82 -8.83 12.91
N LEU A 167 -2.79 -8.89 14.25
CA LEU A 167 -3.62 -9.79 15.05
C LEU A 167 -4.06 -9.05 16.32
N THR A 168 -5.26 -9.32 16.80
CA THR A 168 -5.62 -8.92 18.18
C THR A 168 -4.92 -9.84 19.19
N PRO A 169 -4.80 -9.45 20.47
CA PRO A 169 -4.28 -10.34 21.51
C PRO A 169 -5.06 -11.66 21.59
N GLU A 170 -6.38 -11.62 21.42
CA GLU A 170 -7.25 -12.81 21.44
C GLU A 170 -6.97 -13.74 20.24
N ASP A 171 -6.85 -13.18 19.03
CA ASP A 171 -6.50 -13.96 17.84
C ASP A 171 -5.11 -14.60 17.99
N ALA A 172 -4.14 -13.85 18.51
CA ALA A 172 -2.79 -14.34 18.74
C ALA A 172 -2.79 -15.49 19.75
N GLU A 173 -3.54 -15.39 20.85
CA GLU A 173 -3.72 -16.45 21.83
C GLU A 173 -4.38 -17.70 21.20
N CYS A 174 -5.47 -17.52 20.44
CA CYS A 174 -6.16 -18.62 19.75
C CYS A 174 -5.27 -19.33 18.73
N LEU A 175 -4.41 -18.58 18.06
CA LEU A 175 -3.45 -19.11 17.08
C LEU A 175 -2.20 -19.68 17.75
N GLY A 176 -1.94 -19.39 19.03
CA GLY A 176 -0.71 -19.76 19.73
C GLY A 176 0.51 -18.97 19.27
N VAL A 177 0.29 -17.76 18.74
CA VAL A 177 1.31 -16.86 18.18
C VAL A 177 1.74 -15.83 19.21
N LYS A 178 3.03 -15.53 19.28
CA LYS A 178 3.61 -14.54 20.18
C LYS A 178 4.35 -13.44 19.41
N ALA A 179 4.51 -12.30 20.06
CA ALA A 179 5.34 -11.23 19.53
C ALA A 179 6.79 -11.72 19.37
N GLY A 180 7.38 -11.48 18.20
CA GLY A 180 8.72 -11.93 17.86
C GLY A 180 8.79 -13.28 17.15
N ASP A 181 7.68 -14.00 17.01
CA ASP A 181 7.63 -15.21 16.18
C ASP A 181 7.81 -14.86 14.69
N GLU A 182 8.23 -15.86 13.90
CA GLU A 182 8.24 -15.80 12.44
C GLU A 182 7.25 -16.84 11.90
N LEU A 183 6.20 -16.37 11.24
CA LEU A 183 5.10 -17.20 10.78
C LEU A 183 5.32 -17.70 9.36
N LYS A 184 4.76 -18.87 9.09
CA LYS A 184 4.55 -19.41 7.74
C LYS A 184 3.09 -19.19 7.34
N VAL A 185 2.87 -18.47 6.25
CA VAL A 185 1.53 -18.13 5.76
C VAL A 185 1.35 -18.66 4.35
N ARG A 186 0.37 -19.55 4.17
CA ARG A 186 0.01 -20.10 2.87
C ARG A 186 -1.07 -19.24 2.23
N ILE A 187 -0.84 -18.91 0.95
CA ILE A 187 -1.85 -18.37 0.05
C ILE A 187 -2.28 -19.51 -0.88
N PRO A 188 -3.56 -19.93 -0.87
CA PRO A 188 -4.07 -20.95 -1.78
C PRO A 188 -4.29 -20.40 -3.20
N GLY A 189 -4.69 -21.26 -4.14
CA GLY A 189 -5.03 -20.87 -5.52
C GLY A 189 -4.04 -21.39 -6.58
N ILE A 190 -4.18 -20.89 -7.82
CA ILE A 190 -3.40 -21.40 -8.97
C ILE A 190 -1.90 -21.07 -8.88
N ARG A 191 -1.56 -19.96 -8.23
CA ARG A 191 -0.19 -19.56 -7.90
C ARG A 191 0.09 -19.73 -6.40
N ALA A 192 -0.49 -20.78 -5.80
CA ALA A 192 -0.34 -21.05 -4.39
C ALA A 192 1.13 -21.09 -3.98
N LEU A 193 1.43 -20.45 -2.85
CA LEU A 193 2.76 -20.40 -2.28
C LEU A 193 2.68 -20.15 -0.78
N THR A 194 3.79 -20.41 -0.10
CA THR A 194 3.93 -20.13 1.32
C THR A 194 4.97 -19.04 1.50
N PHE A 195 4.57 -17.96 2.16
CA PHE A 195 5.49 -16.95 2.64
C PHE A 195 6.02 -17.37 4.01
N GLU A 196 7.32 -17.41 4.15
CA GLU A 196 8.00 -17.55 5.44
C GLU A 196 8.44 -16.18 5.96
N ASN A 197 8.86 -16.14 7.23
CA ASN A 197 9.34 -14.94 7.91
C ASN A 197 8.28 -13.82 7.97
N VAL A 198 7.01 -14.19 8.09
CA VAL A 198 5.90 -13.23 8.26
C VAL A 198 5.81 -12.83 9.73
N ARG A 199 5.92 -11.53 10.01
CA ARG A 199 5.97 -11.04 11.40
C ARG A 199 4.56 -10.82 11.97
N PRO A 200 4.26 -11.28 13.19
CA PRO A 200 3.02 -10.90 13.86
C PRO A 200 3.13 -9.49 14.46
N LYS A 201 2.13 -8.65 14.19
CA LYS A 201 1.91 -7.35 14.83
C LYS A 201 0.67 -7.44 15.70
N ILE A 202 0.89 -7.82 16.95
CA ILE A 202 -0.17 -7.97 17.96
C ILE A 202 -0.47 -6.61 18.56
N GLY A 203 -1.72 -6.16 18.52
CA GLY A 203 -2.11 -4.88 19.10
C GLY A 203 -3.61 -4.80 19.37
N GLU A 204 -3.99 -3.90 20.28
CA GLU A 204 -5.41 -3.56 20.47
C GLU A 204 -5.91 -2.63 19.36
N GLY A 205 -7.18 -2.76 18.99
CA GLY A 205 -7.81 -1.90 17.98
C GLY A 205 -7.35 -2.14 16.54
N VAL A 206 -6.56 -3.19 16.28
CA VAL A 206 -6.22 -3.66 14.93
C VAL A 206 -7.22 -4.72 14.48
N LEU A 207 -7.36 -4.88 13.16
CA LEU A 207 -8.11 -6.00 12.58
C LEU A 207 -7.15 -7.05 12.01
N PRO A 208 -7.45 -8.36 12.14
CA PRO A 208 -6.65 -9.40 11.51
C PRO A 208 -6.48 -9.18 10.01
N GLN A 209 -5.24 -9.03 9.55
CA GLN A 209 -4.95 -8.85 8.13
C GLN A 209 -3.49 -9.13 7.82
N LEU A 210 -3.22 -9.92 6.78
CA LEU A 210 -1.86 -10.04 6.22
C LEU A 210 -1.58 -8.86 5.30
N HIS A 211 -0.50 -8.13 5.53
CA HIS A 211 -0.05 -7.05 4.67
C HIS A 211 1.09 -7.53 3.77
N LEU A 212 0.86 -7.44 2.46
CA LEU A 212 1.83 -7.75 1.40
C LEU A 212 1.99 -6.54 0.48
N ASP A 213 3.15 -6.38 -0.13
CA ASP A 213 3.31 -5.41 -1.22
C ASP A 213 2.76 -5.96 -2.55
N THR A 214 2.83 -5.14 -3.61
CA THR A 214 2.35 -5.55 -4.93
C THR A 214 3.19 -6.65 -5.58
N ASP A 215 4.50 -6.73 -5.30
CA ASP A 215 5.34 -7.79 -5.89
C ASP A 215 5.00 -9.14 -5.27
N ASP A 216 4.77 -9.17 -3.96
CA ASP A 216 4.31 -10.35 -3.22
C ASP A 216 2.93 -10.82 -3.71
N ALA A 217 1.98 -9.90 -3.81
CA ALA A 217 0.63 -10.20 -4.29
C ALA A 217 0.66 -10.74 -5.73
N ASN A 218 1.46 -10.12 -6.60
CA ASN A 218 1.65 -10.57 -7.97
C ASN A 218 2.32 -11.95 -8.03
N ALA A 219 3.25 -12.27 -7.12
CA ALA A 219 3.88 -13.59 -7.03
C ALA A 219 2.86 -14.68 -6.67
N ALA A 220 1.95 -14.39 -5.74
CA ALA A 220 0.88 -15.28 -5.30
C ALA A 220 -0.37 -15.26 -6.20
N GLY A 221 -0.44 -14.35 -7.17
CA GLY A 221 -1.57 -14.23 -8.09
C GLY A 221 -2.86 -13.72 -7.44
N ILE A 222 -2.73 -12.91 -6.39
CA ILE A 222 -3.84 -12.35 -5.60
C ILE A 222 -3.93 -10.84 -5.77
N ARG A 223 -5.09 -10.26 -5.43
CA ARG A 223 -5.36 -8.82 -5.58
C ARG A 223 -5.74 -8.11 -4.28
N GLY A 224 -5.99 -8.86 -3.21
CA GLY A 224 -6.46 -8.36 -1.92
C GLY A 224 -7.87 -8.86 -1.60
N GLY A 225 -8.09 -9.20 -0.33
CA GLY A 225 -9.33 -9.78 0.19
C GLY A 225 -9.31 -11.30 0.31
N GLU A 226 -8.45 -12.01 -0.42
CA GLU A 226 -8.34 -13.46 -0.35
C GLU A 226 -7.95 -13.94 1.07
N ALA A 227 -8.44 -15.11 1.45
CA ALA A 227 -8.14 -15.72 2.74
C ALA A 227 -6.74 -16.35 2.76
N ILE A 228 -6.10 -16.31 3.92
CA ILE A 228 -4.80 -16.94 4.17
C ILE A 228 -4.95 -18.11 5.16
N GLU A 229 -3.93 -18.96 5.18
CA GLU A 229 -3.77 -20.00 6.18
C GLU A 229 -2.46 -19.79 6.94
N ILE A 230 -2.52 -19.62 8.27
CA ILE A 230 -1.32 -19.65 9.11
C ILE A 230 -0.97 -21.12 9.38
N ILE A 231 0.21 -21.54 8.95
CA ILE A 231 0.69 -22.91 9.13
C ILE A 231 1.29 -23.03 10.53
N LYS A 232 0.76 -23.95 11.34
CA LYS A 232 1.36 -24.37 12.61
C LYS A 232 2.29 -25.55 12.33
N GLU A 233 3.51 -25.51 12.87
CA GLU A 233 4.41 -26.67 12.87
C GLU A 233 3.96 -27.74 13.88
#